data_AF-A0A7X6V0V8-F1
#
_entry.id   AF-A0A7X6V0V8-F1
#
_cell.length_a   1.000
_cell.length_b   1.000
_cell.length_c   1.000
_cell.angle_alpha   90.00
_cell.angle_beta   90.00
_cell.angle_gamma   90.00
#
_symmetry.space_group_name_H-M   'P 1'
#
loop_
_entity.id
_entity.type
_entity.pdbx_description
1 polymer ?
#
loop_
_entity_poly.entity_id
_entity_poly.type
_entity_poly.pdbx_seq_one_letter_code
_entity_poly.pdbx_strand_id
1 'polypeptide(L)'
;MASVNEWMVREYLEALGFLVRQPRKYQVIARAKGAHEEVDLLALNPLVKGEGEIPDTMLWGARELGQVAGAIVAVRGWHSGKFTAAMVAGSPEITRFAGPAAARAAAAEMGLKRPAKVLCLGDLPTKAEQRQGTLDYLRKQGIDGVILFREMLHELIERIDVNKAYEKSDLLQTLRILKNYDLLRGRQMDLFKPAKRRKGGRGRLKAEPPVSDEGGTEEGEE
;
A
#
# COMPACT_ATOMS: atom_id res chain seq x y z
N MET A 1 -14.44 -10.16 9.19
CA MET A 1 -13.69 -8.92 8.90
C MET A 1 -12.80 -9.22 7.71
N ALA A 2 -12.79 -8.37 6.68
CA ALA A 2 -11.79 -8.52 5.62
C ALA A 2 -10.40 -8.48 6.24
N SER A 3 -9.49 -9.30 5.75
CA SER A 3 -8.15 -9.37 6.33
C SER A 3 -7.46 -8.00 6.18
N VAL A 4 -6.57 -7.64 7.12
CA VAL A 4 -5.76 -6.40 7.02
C VAL A 4 -5.06 -6.29 5.65
N ASN A 5 -4.73 -7.43 5.04
CA ASN A 5 -4.17 -7.53 3.70
C ASN A 5 -5.11 -6.95 2.63
N GLU A 6 -6.37 -7.38 2.60
CA GLU A 6 -7.36 -6.88 1.64
C GLU A 6 -7.69 -5.41 1.87
N TRP A 7 -7.78 -4.97 3.13
CA TRP A 7 -7.97 -3.56 3.46
C TRP A 7 -6.83 -2.70 2.91
N MET A 8 -5.59 -3.15 3.06
CA MET A 8 -4.44 -2.44 2.53
C MET A 8 -4.45 -2.33 1.00
N VAL A 9 -4.76 -3.43 0.31
CA VAL A 9 -4.87 -3.44 -1.16
C VAL A 9 -6.02 -2.54 -1.62
N ARG A 10 -7.16 -2.58 -0.92
CA ARG A 10 -8.31 -1.72 -1.20
C ARG A 10 -7.97 -0.24 -1.08
N GLU A 11 -7.40 0.18 0.05
CA GLU A 11 -6.98 1.57 0.29
C GLU A 11 -5.96 2.04 -0.74
N TYR A 12 -5.02 1.17 -1.13
CA TYR A 12 -4.06 1.48 -2.18
C TYR A 12 -4.74 1.73 -3.53
N LEU A 13 -5.65 0.85 -3.95
CA LEU A 13 -6.40 1.00 -5.20
C LEU A 13 -7.32 2.23 -5.18
N GLU A 14 -8.05 2.46 -4.08
CA GLU A 14 -8.91 3.64 -3.91
C GLU A 14 -8.09 4.94 -3.91
N ALA A 15 -6.89 4.95 -3.32
CA ALA A 15 -5.95 6.08 -3.38
C ALA A 15 -5.39 6.34 -4.80
N LEU A 16 -5.52 5.37 -5.71
CA LEU A 16 -5.24 5.50 -7.14
C LEU A 16 -6.46 5.92 -7.96
N GLY A 17 -7.62 6.09 -7.34
CA GLY A 17 -8.87 6.50 -7.99
C GLY A 17 -9.77 5.33 -8.43
N PHE A 18 -9.44 4.10 -8.06
CA PHE A 18 -10.30 2.95 -8.38
C PHE A 18 -11.56 2.91 -7.50
N LEU A 19 -12.65 2.43 -8.07
CA LEU A 19 -13.84 2.00 -7.34
C LEU A 19 -13.71 0.51 -7.01
N VAL A 20 -13.54 0.18 -5.73
CA VAL A 20 -13.22 -1.18 -5.29
C VAL A 20 -14.40 -1.81 -4.56
N ARG A 21 -14.78 -3.02 -5.00
CA ARG A 21 -15.76 -3.86 -4.31
C ARG A 21 -15.18 -5.22 -3.94
N GLN A 22 -15.68 -5.77 -2.84
CA GLN A 22 -15.49 -7.17 -2.47
C GLN A 22 -16.68 -7.97 -3.00
N PRO A 23 -16.49 -8.93 -3.94
CA PRO A 23 -17.60 -9.71 -4.49
C PRO A 23 -18.38 -10.48 -3.42
N ARG A 24 -17.70 -10.90 -2.36
CA ARG A 24 -18.29 -11.60 -1.21
C ARG A 24 -17.67 -11.11 0.09
N LYS A 25 -18.48 -11.10 1.16
CA LYS A 25 -18.06 -10.72 2.52
C LYS A 25 -17.91 -11.91 3.48
N TYR A 26 -18.13 -13.13 2.98
CA TYR A 26 -18.05 -14.37 3.75
C TYR A 26 -17.11 -15.37 3.06
N GLN A 27 -16.52 -16.26 3.84
CA GLN A 27 -15.73 -17.39 3.34
C GLN A 27 -16.52 -18.67 3.51
N VAL A 28 -16.46 -19.53 2.49
CA VAL A 28 -17.07 -20.86 2.56
C VAL A 28 -15.96 -21.87 2.90
N ILE A 29 -16.15 -22.58 4.02
CA ILE A 29 -15.16 -23.54 4.56
C ILE A 29 -15.57 -24.99 4.27
N ALA A 30 -16.88 -25.26 4.18
CA ALA A 30 -17.42 -26.63 4.14
C ALA A 30 -17.49 -27.27 2.74
N ARG A 31 -17.10 -26.57 1.67
CA ARG A 31 -17.13 -27.08 0.28
C ARG A 31 -16.04 -26.46 -0.57
N ALA A 32 -15.81 -27.05 -1.74
CA ALA A 32 -14.94 -26.49 -2.75
C ALA A 32 -15.39 -25.08 -3.16
N LYS A 33 -14.44 -24.15 -3.21
CA LYS A 33 -14.70 -22.77 -3.61
C LYS A 33 -15.22 -22.68 -5.05
N GLY A 34 -16.29 -21.92 -5.22
CA GLY A 34 -16.84 -21.55 -6.53
C GLY A 34 -16.01 -20.45 -7.21
N ALA A 35 -16.21 -20.23 -8.51
CA ALA A 35 -15.40 -19.28 -9.30
C ALA A 35 -15.39 -17.84 -8.74
N HIS A 36 -16.50 -17.39 -8.14
CA HIS A 36 -16.61 -16.07 -7.51
C HIS A 36 -15.96 -15.99 -6.11
N GLU A 37 -15.65 -17.14 -5.48
CA GLU A 37 -15.04 -17.22 -4.15
C GLU A 37 -13.50 -17.22 -4.22
N GLU A 38 -12.94 -17.17 -5.43
CA GLU A 38 -11.50 -17.09 -5.70
C GLU A 38 -11.00 -15.65 -5.86
N VAL A 39 -11.91 -14.69 -6.08
CA VAL A 39 -11.59 -13.29 -6.30
C VAL A 39 -11.83 -12.51 -5.02
N ASP A 40 -10.81 -11.81 -4.55
CA ASP A 40 -10.88 -11.04 -3.30
C ASP A 40 -11.45 -9.64 -3.55
N LEU A 41 -11.00 -8.95 -4.61
CA LEU A 41 -11.46 -7.62 -4.97
C LEU A 41 -11.71 -7.49 -6.48
N LEU A 42 -12.71 -6.68 -6.83
CA LEU A 42 -12.91 -6.15 -8.18
C LEU A 42 -12.74 -4.64 -8.13
N ALA A 43 -11.86 -4.11 -8.98
CA ALA A 43 -11.51 -2.70 -9.00
C ALA A 43 -11.77 -2.12 -10.39
N LEU A 44 -12.57 -1.06 -10.48
CA LEU A 44 -12.83 -0.33 -11.72
C LEU A 44 -12.07 0.99 -11.73
N ASN A 45 -11.41 1.31 -12.83
CA ASN A 45 -10.70 2.58 -12.99
C ASN A 45 -11.53 3.53 -13.87
N PRO A 46 -12.29 4.47 -13.29
CA PRO A 46 -13.10 5.41 -14.07
C PRO A 46 -12.26 6.44 -14.85
N LEU A 47 -10.96 6.56 -14.56
CA LEU A 47 -10.07 7.51 -15.22
C LEU A 47 -9.61 7.00 -16.60
N VAL A 48 -9.68 5.69 -16.84
CA VAL A 48 -9.30 5.07 -18.10
C VAL A 48 -10.51 4.99 -19.03
N LYS A 49 -10.39 5.61 -20.21
CA LYS A 49 -11.43 5.56 -21.24
C LYS A 49 -11.28 4.32 -22.10
N GLY A 50 -12.37 3.62 -22.39
CA GLY A 50 -12.36 2.41 -23.20
C GLY A 50 -11.92 1.16 -22.42
N GLU A 51 -11.21 0.25 -23.08
CA GLU A 51 -10.82 -1.04 -22.48
C GLU A 51 -9.51 -0.95 -21.66
N GLY A 52 -8.77 0.16 -21.77
CA GLY A 52 -7.44 0.31 -21.18
C GLY A 52 -6.39 -0.56 -21.87
N GLU A 53 -5.17 -0.50 -21.36
CA GLU A 53 -4.04 -1.30 -21.83
C GLU A 53 -3.47 -2.10 -20.65
N ILE A 54 -3.20 -3.39 -20.89
CA ILE A 54 -2.53 -4.25 -19.91
C ILE A 54 -1.04 -4.18 -20.18
N PRO A 55 -0.23 -3.64 -19.24
CA PRO A 55 1.21 -3.52 -19.42
C PRO A 55 1.89 -4.89 -19.57
N ASP A 56 2.93 -4.95 -20.41
CA ASP A 56 3.72 -6.18 -20.61
C ASP A 56 4.60 -6.54 -19.41
N THR A 57 4.93 -5.58 -18.55
CA THR A 57 5.72 -5.81 -17.34
C THR A 57 4.92 -6.63 -16.33
N MET A 58 5.56 -7.50 -15.54
CA MET A 58 4.86 -8.27 -14.51
C MET A 58 4.83 -7.60 -13.14
N LEU A 59 5.76 -6.68 -12.85
CA LEU A 59 5.79 -5.96 -11.58
C LEU A 59 5.10 -4.62 -11.77
N TRP A 60 4.01 -4.43 -11.04
CA TRP A 60 3.14 -3.26 -11.18
C TRP A 60 3.21 -2.39 -9.93
N GLY A 61 3.15 -1.07 -10.16
CA GLY A 61 2.83 -0.05 -9.15
C GLY A 61 1.73 0.88 -9.66
N ALA A 62 1.70 2.12 -9.17
CA ALA A 62 0.69 3.11 -9.55
C ALA A 62 0.63 3.35 -11.08
N ARG A 63 1.78 3.32 -11.74
CA ARG A 63 1.91 3.62 -13.17
C ARG A 63 1.21 2.58 -14.03
N GLU A 64 1.46 1.30 -13.77
CA GLU A 64 0.88 0.19 -14.52
C GLU A 64 -0.62 0.07 -14.23
N LEU A 65 -1.02 0.24 -12.97
CA LEU A 65 -2.43 0.28 -12.59
C LEU A 65 -3.19 1.44 -13.25
N GLY A 66 -2.55 2.59 -13.44
CA GLY A 66 -3.17 3.74 -14.10
C GLY A 66 -3.57 3.48 -15.56
N GLN A 67 -3.09 2.41 -16.20
CA GLN A 67 -3.34 2.08 -17.60
C GLN A 67 -4.52 1.12 -17.80
N VAL A 68 -4.91 0.37 -16.77
CA VAL A 68 -5.96 -0.65 -16.87
C VAL A 68 -7.34 -0.07 -16.54
N ALA A 69 -8.37 -0.43 -17.33
CA ALA A 69 -9.76 -0.02 -17.07
C ALA A 69 -10.39 -0.72 -15.86
N GLY A 70 -9.83 -1.87 -15.46
CA GLY A 70 -10.21 -2.54 -14.24
C GLY A 70 -9.32 -3.74 -13.94
N ALA A 71 -9.37 -4.19 -12.69
CA ALA A 71 -8.59 -5.31 -12.19
C ALA A 71 -9.45 -6.31 -11.40
N ILE A 72 -9.23 -7.59 -11.68
CA ILE A 72 -9.61 -8.74 -10.86
C ILE A 72 -8.42 -9.01 -9.95
N VAL A 73 -8.60 -8.89 -8.64
CA VAL A 73 -7.50 -8.91 -7.68
C VAL A 73 -7.64 -10.09 -6.73
N ALA A 74 -6.55 -10.84 -6.57
CA ALA A 74 -6.38 -11.80 -5.50
C ALA A 74 -5.24 -11.36 -4.56
N VAL A 75 -5.44 -11.56 -3.26
CA VAL A 75 -4.55 -11.10 -2.20
C VAL A 75 -3.98 -12.31 -1.46
N ARG A 76 -2.66 -12.48 -1.56
CA ARG A 76 -1.93 -13.49 -0.79
C ARG A 76 -1.09 -12.77 0.26
N GLY A 77 -1.46 -12.96 1.52
CA GLY A 77 -1.04 -12.11 2.64
C GLY A 77 0.48 -12.01 2.83
N TRP A 78 0.93 -10.88 3.39
CA TRP A 78 2.35 -10.56 3.58
C TRP A 78 3.13 -11.55 4.48
N HIS A 79 2.45 -12.29 5.34
CA HIS A 79 3.04 -13.21 6.32
C HIS A 79 3.51 -14.54 5.73
N SER A 80 3.19 -14.83 4.46
CA SER A 80 3.40 -16.13 3.83
C SER A 80 4.80 -16.32 3.21
N GLY A 81 5.73 -15.40 3.46
CA GLY A 81 7.12 -15.50 3.02
C GLY A 81 7.32 -15.18 1.53
N LYS A 82 8.39 -15.72 0.93
CA LYS A 82 8.77 -15.48 -0.48
C LYS A 82 8.07 -16.48 -1.40
N PHE A 83 7.34 -15.98 -2.38
CA PHE A 83 6.63 -16.81 -3.36
C PHE A 83 7.60 -17.31 -4.44
N THR A 84 7.96 -18.59 -4.38
CA THR A 84 8.79 -19.25 -5.41
C THR A 84 7.92 -19.93 -6.46
N ALA A 85 8.44 -20.14 -7.68
CA ALA A 85 7.73 -20.90 -8.71
C ALA A 85 7.28 -22.29 -8.21
N ALA A 86 8.13 -22.99 -7.45
CA ALA A 86 7.80 -24.30 -6.88
C ALA A 86 6.65 -24.23 -5.87
N MET A 87 6.65 -23.21 -5.00
CA MET A 87 5.55 -22.97 -4.06
C MET A 87 4.25 -22.69 -4.79
N VAL A 88 4.27 -21.81 -5.79
CA VAL A 88 3.06 -21.49 -6.57
C VAL A 88 2.55 -22.72 -7.33
N ALA A 89 3.45 -23.56 -7.85
CA ALA A 89 3.08 -24.80 -8.52
C ALA A 89 2.47 -25.84 -7.55
N GLY A 90 2.94 -25.89 -6.31
CA GLY A 90 2.39 -26.77 -5.26
C GLY A 90 1.05 -26.29 -4.69
N SER A 91 0.68 -25.04 -4.94
CA SER A 91 -0.51 -24.37 -4.39
C SER A 91 -1.34 -23.70 -5.50
N PRO A 92 -2.11 -24.48 -6.29
CA PRO A 92 -2.92 -23.96 -7.39
C PRO A 92 -3.93 -22.89 -6.99
N GLU A 93 -4.38 -22.90 -5.73
CA GLU A 93 -5.26 -21.88 -5.15
C GLU A 93 -4.70 -20.47 -5.27
N ILE A 94 -3.38 -20.29 -5.33
CA ILE A 94 -2.73 -18.98 -5.46
C ILE A 94 -3.18 -18.27 -6.74
N THR A 95 -3.27 -19.01 -7.85
CA THR A 95 -3.55 -18.48 -9.19
C THR A 95 -4.94 -18.81 -9.70
N ARG A 96 -5.74 -19.56 -8.94
CA ARG A 96 -7.07 -20.06 -9.36
C ARG A 96 -8.03 -18.98 -9.84
N PHE A 97 -7.96 -17.77 -9.29
CA PHE A 97 -8.75 -16.60 -9.72
C PHE A 97 -8.51 -16.19 -11.17
N ALA A 98 -7.32 -16.47 -11.71
CA ALA A 98 -6.95 -16.19 -13.09
C ALA A 98 -7.50 -17.22 -14.08
N GLY A 99 -8.07 -18.32 -13.57
CA GLY A 99 -8.69 -19.36 -14.37
C GLY A 99 -9.83 -18.84 -15.25
N PRO A 100 -10.08 -19.41 -16.44
CA PRO A 100 -11.03 -18.86 -17.42
C PRO A 100 -12.45 -18.66 -16.89
N ALA A 101 -12.93 -19.55 -16.02
CA ALA A 101 -14.27 -19.44 -15.44
C ALA A 101 -14.41 -18.24 -14.49
N ALA A 102 -13.46 -18.09 -13.55
CA ALA A 102 -13.44 -16.97 -12.61
C ALA A 102 -13.24 -15.64 -13.32
N ALA A 103 -12.28 -15.59 -14.26
CA ALA A 103 -11.99 -14.40 -15.05
C ALA A 103 -13.23 -13.93 -15.86
N ARG A 104 -13.92 -14.84 -16.57
CA ARG A 104 -15.14 -14.50 -17.33
C ARG A 104 -16.26 -14.00 -16.43
N ALA A 105 -16.48 -14.66 -15.29
CA ALA A 105 -17.54 -14.29 -14.38
C ALA A 105 -17.31 -12.91 -13.77
N ALA A 106 -16.07 -12.63 -13.34
CA ALA A 106 -15.66 -11.32 -12.84
C ALA A 106 -15.75 -10.23 -13.93
N ALA A 107 -15.29 -10.52 -15.15
CA ALA A 107 -15.35 -9.60 -16.28
C ALA A 107 -16.80 -9.19 -16.61
N ALA A 108 -17.71 -10.18 -16.67
CA ALA A 108 -19.14 -9.92 -16.86
C ALA A 108 -19.73 -9.06 -15.74
N GLU A 109 -19.38 -9.35 -14.49
CA GLU A 109 -19.83 -8.58 -13.33
C GLU A 109 -19.32 -7.13 -13.33
N MET A 110 -18.14 -6.91 -13.92
CA MET A 110 -17.52 -5.59 -14.07
C MET A 110 -18.00 -4.83 -15.31
N GLY A 111 -18.70 -5.50 -16.24
CA GLY A 111 -19.04 -4.93 -17.54
C GLY A 111 -17.82 -4.66 -18.43
N LEU A 112 -16.71 -5.37 -18.20
CA LEU A 112 -15.47 -5.22 -18.95
C LEU A 112 -15.21 -6.46 -19.80
N LYS A 113 -14.65 -6.31 -21.00
CA LYS A 113 -14.26 -7.46 -21.83
C LYS A 113 -12.99 -8.15 -21.31
N ARG A 114 -12.01 -7.35 -20.88
CA ARG A 114 -10.69 -7.84 -20.47
C ARG A 114 -10.12 -7.03 -19.29
N PRO A 115 -10.67 -7.19 -18.07
CA PRO A 115 -10.02 -6.66 -16.88
C PRO A 115 -8.68 -7.37 -16.63
N ALA A 116 -7.71 -6.64 -16.07
CA ALA A 116 -6.42 -7.19 -15.69
C ALA A 116 -6.53 -8.18 -14.52
N LYS A 117 -5.80 -9.29 -14.56
CA LYS A 117 -5.69 -10.25 -13.44
C LYS A 117 -4.45 -9.92 -12.62
N VAL A 118 -4.67 -9.34 -11.44
CA VAL A 118 -3.62 -8.80 -10.57
C VAL A 118 -3.47 -9.65 -9.32
N LEU A 119 -2.25 -10.05 -9.01
CA LEU A 119 -1.92 -10.82 -7.81
C LEU A 119 -1.11 -9.97 -6.84
N CYS A 120 -1.66 -9.74 -5.65
CA CYS A 120 -0.95 -9.07 -4.57
C CYS A 120 -0.19 -10.10 -3.74
N LEU A 121 1.14 -9.96 -3.64
CA LEU A 121 2.03 -10.91 -2.95
C LEU A 121 2.86 -10.20 -1.89
N GLY A 122 3.23 -10.95 -0.84
CA GLY A 122 4.16 -10.50 0.19
C GLY A 122 5.53 -10.11 -0.39
N ASP A 123 6.28 -11.10 -0.86
CA ASP A 123 7.61 -10.91 -1.41
C ASP A 123 7.96 -11.98 -2.47
N LEU A 124 9.00 -11.71 -3.26
CA LEU A 124 9.55 -12.60 -4.26
C LEU A 124 10.97 -13.04 -3.88
N PRO A 125 11.54 -14.06 -4.56
CA PRO A 125 12.93 -14.43 -4.37
C PRO A 125 13.88 -13.23 -4.59
N THR A 126 14.91 -13.12 -3.76
CA THR A 126 15.87 -12.01 -3.87
C THR A 126 16.84 -12.19 -5.04
N LYS A 127 17.19 -13.46 -5.34
CA LYS A 127 18.03 -13.82 -6.49
C LYS A 127 17.29 -13.50 -7.79
N ALA A 128 17.93 -12.77 -8.70
CA ALA A 128 17.31 -12.27 -9.92
C ALA A 128 16.73 -13.38 -10.81
N GLU A 129 17.49 -14.46 -11.02
CA GLU A 129 17.05 -15.61 -11.81
C GLU A 129 15.80 -16.28 -11.23
N GLN A 130 15.80 -16.52 -9.91
CA GLN A 130 14.66 -17.14 -9.23
C GLN A 130 13.43 -16.22 -9.24
N ARG A 131 13.64 -14.91 -9.08
CA ARG A 131 12.58 -13.91 -9.19
C ARG A 131 11.96 -13.93 -10.58
N GLN A 132 12.78 -13.89 -11.61
CA GLN A 132 12.32 -13.92 -12.99
C GLN A 132 11.58 -15.23 -13.29
N GLY A 133 12.13 -16.37 -12.86
CA GLY A 133 11.46 -17.67 -12.99
C GLY A 133 10.09 -17.73 -12.33
N THR A 134 9.92 -17.13 -11.14
CA THR A 134 8.59 -17.00 -10.51
C THR A 134 7.66 -16.12 -11.36
N LEU A 135 8.11 -14.96 -11.82
CA LEU A 135 7.28 -14.04 -12.61
C LEU A 135 6.84 -14.68 -13.93
N ASP A 136 7.74 -15.37 -14.62
CA ASP A 136 7.43 -16.08 -15.86
C ASP A 136 6.44 -17.22 -15.62
N TYR A 137 6.56 -17.93 -14.50
CA TYR A 137 5.59 -18.94 -14.11
C TYR A 137 4.20 -18.33 -13.86
N LEU A 138 4.13 -17.22 -13.11
CA LEU A 138 2.86 -16.52 -12.85
C LEU A 138 2.22 -16.02 -14.15
N ARG A 139 3.01 -15.48 -15.09
CA ARG A 139 2.52 -15.08 -16.40
C ARG A 139 1.91 -16.26 -17.17
N LYS A 140 2.57 -17.43 -17.15
CA LYS A 140 2.04 -18.67 -17.76
C LYS A 140 0.73 -19.14 -17.13
N GLN A 141 0.51 -18.86 -15.85
CA GLN A 141 -0.78 -19.11 -15.18
C GLN A 141 -1.86 -18.06 -15.52
N GLY A 142 -1.54 -17.10 -16.38
CA GLY A 142 -2.48 -16.07 -16.82
C GLY A 142 -2.59 -14.88 -15.87
N ILE A 143 -1.61 -14.67 -15.00
CA ILE A 143 -1.50 -13.43 -14.22
C ILE A 143 -0.95 -12.34 -15.13
N ASP A 144 -1.62 -11.20 -15.18
CA ASP A 144 -1.19 -10.05 -15.99
C ASP A 144 -0.21 -9.17 -15.20
N GLY A 145 -0.44 -9.02 -13.89
CA GLY A 145 0.36 -8.15 -13.03
C GLY A 145 0.52 -8.67 -11.61
N VAL A 146 1.68 -8.38 -11.01
CA VAL A 146 2.02 -8.69 -9.62
C VAL A 146 2.33 -7.39 -8.89
N ILE A 147 1.70 -7.20 -7.74
CA ILE A 147 1.95 -6.06 -6.87
C ILE A 147 2.49 -6.58 -5.55
N LEU A 148 3.63 -6.03 -5.11
CA LEU A 148 4.22 -6.40 -3.83
C LEU A 148 3.68 -5.50 -2.73
N PHE A 149 3.42 -6.08 -1.54
CA PHE A 149 3.01 -5.32 -0.36
C PHE A 149 3.97 -4.17 -0.03
N ARG A 150 5.27 -4.41 -0.22
CA ARG A 150 6.30 -3.38 -0.05
C ARG A 150 6.06 -2.17 -0.96
N GLU A 151 5.77 -2.39 -2.24
CA GLU A 151 5.56 -1.30 -3.20
C GLU A 151 4.29 -0.51 -2.87
N MET A 152 3.18 -1.20 -2.57
CA MET A 152 1.92 -0.56 -2.16
C MET A 152 2.12 0.34 -0.94
N LEU A 153 2.81 -0.18 0.08
CA LEU A 153 3.09 0.58 1.30
C LEU A 153 3.98 1.80 1.03
N HIS A 154 5.04 1.65 0.22
CA HIS A 154 5.88 2.79 -0.14
C HIS A 154 5.09 3.88 -0.85
N GLU A 155 4.30 3.53 -1.85
CA GLU A 155 3.51 4.50 -2.60
C GLU A 155 2.39 5.13 -1.74
N LEU A 156 1.74 4.37 -0.85
CA LEU A 156 0.79 4.91 0.13
C LEU A 156 1.46 5.94 1.05
N ILE A 157 2.62 5.58 1.61
CA ILE A 157 3.38 6.46 2.50
C ILE A 157 3.78 7.75 1.78
N GLU A 158 4.18 7.67 0.51
CA GLU A 158 4.52 8.84 -0.30
C GLU A 158 3.30 9.76 -0.52
N ARG A 159 2.12 9.18 -0.79
CA ARG A 159 0.87 9.91 -1.04
C ARG A 159 0.26 10.57 0.20
N ILE A 160 0.48 9.99 1.39
CA ILE A 160 -0.12 10.50 2.63
C ILE A 160 0.44 11.87 2.98
N ASP A 161 -0.45 12.85 3.05
CA ASP A 161 -0.18 14.18 3.60
C ASP A 161 -0.44 14.21 5.11
N VAL A 162 0.57 14.60 5.91
CA VAL A 162 0.47 14.70 7.37
C VAL A 162 -0.53 15.77 7.85
N ASN A 163 -0.85 16.74 6.99
CA ASN A 163 -1.76 17.84 7.30
C ASN A 163 -3.23 17.53 6.99
N LYS A 164 -3.53 16.38 6.37
CA LYS A 164 -4.91 15.97 6.05
C LYS A 164 -5.45 14.97 7.06
N ALA A 165 -6.75 15.04 7.34
CA ALA A 165 -7.43 14.05 8.18
C ALA A 165 -7.91 12.86 7.34
N TYR A 166 -7.61 11.63 7.78
CA TYR A 166 -8.06 10.38 7.14
C TYR A 166 -9.04 9.63 8.06
N GLU A 167 -10.07 10.32 8.55
CA GLU A 167 -11.01 9.79 9.55
C GLU A 167 -11.80 8.55 9.08
N LYS A 168 -11.86 8.32 7.77
CA LYS A 168 -12.58 7.19 7.17
C LYS A 168 -11.70 5.96 6.96
N SER A 169 -10.41 6.02 7.29
CA SER A 169 -9.48 4.92 7.09
C SER A 169 -8.47 4.83 8.23
N ASP A 170 -8.64 3.81 9.09
CA ASP A 170 -7.72 3.50 10.18
C ASP A 170 -6.31 3.23 9.67
N LEU A 171 -6.17 2.63 8.48
CA LEU A 171 -4.87 2.37 7.87
C LEU A 171 -4.17 3.68 7.48
N LEU A 172 -4.85 4.55 6.72
CA LEU A 172 -4.24 5.81 6.29
C LEU A 172 -3.97 6.73 7.48
N GLN A 173 -4.85 6.74 8.48
CA GLN A 173 -4.64 7.48 9.72
C GLN A 173 -3.45 6.92 10.52
N THR A 174 -3.30 5.59 10.57
CA THR A 174 -2.13 4.94 11.19
C THR A 174 -0.84 5.33 10.48
N LEU A 175 -0.80 5.19 9.15
CA LEU A 175 0.35 5.56 8.34
C LEU A 175 0.69 7.06 8.44
N ARG A 176 -0.32 7.93 8.54
CA ARG A 176 -0.16 9.37 8.80
C ARG A 176 0.52 9.62 10.15
N ILE A 177 0.06 8.98 11.22
CA ILE A 177 0.67 9.12 12.56
C ILE A 177 2.14 8.70 12.49
N LEU A 178 2.43 7.52 11.94
CA LEU A 178 3.80 7.03 11.82
C LEU A 178 4.70 7.95 10.98
N LYS A 179 4.17 8.50 9.87
CA LYS A 179 4.89 9.46 9.02
C LYS A 179 5.14 10.79 9.74
N ASN A 180 4.18 11.29 10.51
CA ASN A 180 4.31 12.54 11.28
C ASN A 180 5.39 12.48 12.36
N TYR A 181 5.63 11.29 12.94
CA TYR A 181 6.69 11.06 13.93
C TYR A 181 8.02 10.58 13.32
N ASP A 182 8.22 10.74 12.01
CA ASP A 182 9.44 10.30 11.28
C ASP A 182 9.76 8.80 11.43
N LEU A 183 8.76 7.97 11.77
CA LEU A 183 8.92 6.51 11.90
C LEU A 183 8.91 5.79 10.54
N LEU A 184 8.45 6.47 9.48
CA LEU A 184 8.42 5.98 8.11
C LEU A 184 9.30 6.87 7.23
N ARG A 185 10.19 6.26 6.44
CA ARG A 185 11.04 6.97 5.46
C ARG A 185 10.50 6.74 4.05
N GLY A 186 10.33 7.82 3.28
CA GLY A 186 10.07 7.72 1.83
C GLY A 186 11.32 7.28 1.06
N ARG A 187 11.15 6.79 -0.19
CA ARG A 187 12.23 6.24 -1.02
C ARG A 187 13.39 7.22 -1.27
N GLN A 188 13.15 8.52 -1.17
CA GLN A 188 14.13 9.57 -1.46
C GLN A 188 15.04 9.94 -0.28
N MET A 189 14.72 9.52 0.95
CA MET A 189 15.39 10.02 2.16
C MET A 189 16.62 9.22 2.61
N ASP A 190 16.99 8.13 1.93
CA ASP A 190 18.17 7.34 2.31
C ASP A 190 19.43 7.70 1.50
N LEU A 191 19.35 8.54 0.45
CA LEU A 191 20.52 8.93 -0.36
C LEU A 191 21.26 10.18 0.17
N PHE A 192 20.60 11.06 0.93
CA PHE A 192 21.18 12.33 1.40
C PHE A 192 20.79 12.63 2.85
N LYS A 193 21.44 11.97 3.82
CA LYS A 193 21.40 12.43 5.21
C LYS A 193 22.78 12.95 5.63
N PRO A 194 23.04 14.27 5.62
CA PRO A 194 24.03 14.84 6.51
C PRO A 194 23.55 14.65 7.96
N ALA A 195 24.45 14.21 8.84
CA ALA A 195 24.15 13.93 10.25
C ALA A 195 23.49 15.15 10.92
N LYS A 196 22.22 15.02 11.32
CA LYS A 196 21.54 16.06 12.12
C LYS A 196 22.26 16.20 13.46
N ARG A 197 22.96 17.33 13.67
CA ARG A 197 23.43 17.79 15.00
C ARG A 197 22.25 17.77 15.96
N ARG A 198 22.37 17.03 17.08
CA ARG A 198 21.49 17.14 18.25
C ARG A 198 21.42 18.61 18.65
N LYS A 199 20.24 19.23 18.51
CA LYS A 199 19.99 20.54 19.11
C LYS A 199 19.87 20.31 20.61
N GLY A 200 20.93 20.65 21.34
CA GLY A 200 21.01 20.56 22.79
C GLY A 200 19.87 21.32 23.46
N GLY A 201 19.34 20.75 24.53
CA GLY A 201 18.33 21.36 25.36
C GLY A 201 18.78 22.72 25.89
N ARG A 202 17.89 23.71 25.84
CA ARG A 202 17.94 24.84 26.75
C ARG A 202 16.77 24.69 27.70
N GLY A 203 17.10 24.19 28.89
CA GLY A 203 16.23 24.29 30.05
C GLY A 203 15.95 25.76 30.32
N ARG A 204 14.67 26.09 30.50
CA ARG A 204 14.24 27.39 30.99
C ARG A 204 14.04 27.24 32.50
N LEU A 205 15.12 27.45 33.25
CA LEU A 205 15.05 27.66 34.70
C LEU A 205 14.62 29.11 34.97
N LYS A 206 13.68 29.26 35.91
CA LYS A 206 13.16 30.52 36.45
C LYS A 206 14.29 31.35 37.07
N ALA A 207 14.19 32.67 36.99
CA ALA A 207 14.87 33.60 37.90
C ALA A 207 13.86 34.65 38.38
N GLU A 208 13.70 34.73 39.70
CA GLU A 208 12.97 35.77 40.43
C GLU A 208 13.68 37.14 40.29
N PRO A 209 12.96 38.26 40.44
CA PRO A 209 13.58 39.58 40.43
C PRO A 209 14.23 39.90 41.79
N PRO A 210 15.37 40.63 41.81
CA PRO A 210 16.00 41.02 43.05
C PRO A 210 15.36 42.29 43.63
N VAL A 211 15.27 42.29 44.97
CA VAL A 211 15.03 43.46 45.81
C VAL A 211 16.29 44.32 45.81
N SER A 212 16.16 45.62 45.56
CA SER A 212 17.22 46.59 45.83
C SER A 212 16.68 47.66 46.77
N ASP A 213 17.10 47.53 48.02
CA ASP A 213 17.11 48.55 49.05
C ASP A 213 18.50 49.19 48.98
N GLU A 214 18.60 50.51 48.79
CA GLU A 214 19.77 51.31 49.14
C GLU A 214 19.39 52.80 49.10
N GLY A 215 19.53 53.47 50.25
CA GLY A 215 19.32 54.89 50.44
C GLY A 215 20.63 55.69 50.58
N GLY A 216 20.48 57.02 50.60
CA GLY A 216 21.50 58.04 50.84
C GLY A 216 21.99 58.69 49.54
N THR A 217 22.10 60.02 49.37
CA THR A 217 22.25 61.10 50.36
C THR A 217 22.02 62.46 49.68
N GLU A 218 21.87 63.47 50.52
CA GLU A 218 21.71 64.92 50.31
C GLU A 218 22.75 65.60 49.40
N GLU A 219 22.31 66.69 48.76
CA GLU A 219 22.97 67.99 48.41
C GLU A 219 22.04 68.63 47.34
N GLY A 220 21.55 69.88 47.35
CA GLY A 220 21.91 71.14 47.99
C GLY A 220 21.92 72.23 46.90
N GLU A 221 21.13 73.30 47.07
CA GLU A 221 21.14 74.60 46.34
C GLU A 221 20.55 74.58 44.90
N GLU A 222 19.66 75.49 44.45
CA GLU A 222 19.41 76.92 44.70
C GLU A 222 17.90 77.26 44.59
#